data_AF-A0A1G9KF57-F1
#
_entry.id   AF-A0A1G9KF57-F1
#
_cell.length_a   1.000
_cell.length_b   1.000
_cell.length_c   1.000
_cell.angle_alpha   90.00
_cell.angle_beta   90.00
_cell.angle_gamma   90.00
#
_symmetry.space_group_name_H-M   'P 1'
#
loop_
_entity.id
_entity.type
_entity.pdbx_description
1 polymer ?
#
loop_
_entity_poly.entity_id
_entity_poly.type
_entity_poly.pdbx_seq_one_letter_code
_entity_poly.pdbx_strand_id
1 'polypeptide(L)'
;MKVLILSTNRNALPMPVMPIGACLVAEAAEKAGHRVRLLDLMFTADARAAVAAAVEDFQPDAVGLSVRNIDNNDMQNPVSYLNELQGIVATIRTRSGAPTLLGGAALGVMPEALLRMVDASCAIVGDGESVFPQVLERLAAGRNFTDVPGVAFIENGAFSRNPLDMSEFSTICPAPDYRRWLNLPAYRAQQATVPLQTKTGCQFQCVYCTYPGIEGSTCRLKDPESIAAAVTRFLAAGLRDIEIVDSIFNAPPDHAMNVCAALARAPGKARLQCLELSPRYVDETLLSAMEQAGFTGMGITLESAADPVLAGLKKGFTSREVYRAAAVVRRHRIPCAWIFMFGGPGETRETVRETLRFAKTQLRSGDIAFFNTGIRIYPGTELETIARQQRILSRSPAEMLAPTFYLSPEVEPGWIARELKQAMAIHMNFIDMNSLGLPFLPRLHRIGARLGLRPPLWRYTRFIRRGLRMAGMDV
;
A
#
# COMPACT_ATOMS: atom_id res chain seq x y z
N MET A 1 30.73 0.38 -7.27
CA MET A 1 29.85 -0.04 -8.38
C MET A 1 28.88 1.07 -8.76
N LYS A 2 28.48 1.12 -10.02
CA LYS A 2 27.37 1.91 -10.57
C LYS A 2 26.10 1.07 -10.45
N VAL A 3 25.10 1.55 -9.72
CA VAL A 3 23.87 0.81 -9.46
C VAL A 3 22.67 1.59 -9.98
N LEU A 4 21.92 0.98 -10.88
CA LEU A 4 20.66 1.52 -11.38
C LEU A 4 19.52 0.90 -10.58
N ILE A 5 18.70 1.72 -9.92
CA ILE A 5 17.50 1.26 -9.23
C ILE A 5 16.29 1.74 -10.02
N LEU A 6 15.38 0.82 -10.32
CA LEU A 6 14.14 1.09 -11.05
C LEU A 6 12.97 1.03 -10.08
N SER A 7 12.17 2.10 -9.99
CA SER A 7 10.82 1.98 -9.43
C SER A 7 9.87 1.58 -10.56
N THR A 8 9.33 0.36 -10.50
CA THR A 8 8.54 -0.19 -11.62
C THR A 8 7.07 0.21 -11.58
N ASN A 9 6.61 0.87 -10.51
CA ASN A 9 5.20 1.24 -10.38
C ASN A 9 4.82 2.35 -11.36
N ARG A 10 3.85 2.08 -12.22
CA ARG A 10 3.22 3.07 -13.11
C ARG A 10 1.73 3.27 -12.85
N ASN A 11 1.18 2.60 -11.83
CA ASN A 11 -0.22 2.79 -11.47
C ASN A 11 -0.38 4.15 -10.77
N ALA A 12 -1.07 5.06 -11.46
CA ALA A 12 -1.37 6.40 -10.98
C ALA A 12 -2.80 6.55 -10.42
N LEU A 13 -3.56 5.45 -10.29
CA LEU A 13 -4.93 5.46 -9.78
C LEU A 13 -5.01 4.99 -8.31
N PRO A 14 -5.82 5.67 -7.46
CA PRO A 14 -6.50 6.94 -7.73
C PRO A 14 -5.55 8.15 -7.76
N MET A 15 -4.35 8.00 -7.18
CA MET A 15 -3.25 8.96 -7.24
C MET A 15 -1.92 8.20 -7.33
N PRO A 16 -0.89 8.77 -7.96
CA PRO A 16 0.45 8.16 -7.97
C PRO A 16 1.05 8.19 -6.56
N VAL A 17 1.84 7.17 -6.25
CA VAL A 17 2.45 7.00 -4.92
C VAL A 17 3.96 7.06 -5.04
N MET A 18 4.60 7.88 -4.21
CA MET A 18 6.05 7.98 -4.16
C MET A 18 6.66 6.65 -3.69
N PRO A 19 7.71 6.13 -4.36
CA PRO A 19 8.25 4.81 -4.04
C PRO A 19 9.21 4.86 -2.84
N ILE A 20 8.67 4.95 -1.62
CA ILE A 20 9.44 5.03 -0.36
C ILE A 20 10.54 3.98 -0.26
N GLY A 21 10.20 2.70 -0.50
CA GLY A 21 11.17 1.60 -0.42
C GLY A 21 12.32 1.75 -1.40
N ALA A 22 12.05 2.12 -2.65
CA ALA A 22 13.11 2.35 -3.65
C ALA A 22 14.02 3.54 -3.27
N CYS A 23 13.44 4.60 -2.69
CA CYS A 23 14.21 5.75 -2.22
C CYS A 23 15.09 5.40 -1.01
N LEU A 24 14.57 4.63 -0.05
CA LEU A 24 15.33 4.15 1.11
C LEU A 24 16.51 3.28 0.68
N VAL A 25 16.27 2.33 -0.21
CA VAL A 25 17.30 1.45 -0.79
C VAL A 25 18.36 2.25 -1.55
N ALA A 26 17.94 3.26 -2.34
CA ALA A 26 18.87 4.12 -3.07
C ALA A 26 19.79 4.91 -2.14
N GLU A 27 19.25 5.50 -1.06
CA GLU A 27 20.06 6.21 -0.07
C GLU A 27 20.99 5.29 0.70
N ALA A 28 20.53 4.11 1.08
CA ALA A 28 21.36 3.15 1.80
C ALA A 28 22.53 2.65 0.93
N ALA A 29 22.27 2.34 -0.35
CA ALA A 29 23.32 1.97 -1.30
C ALA A 29 24.32 3.11 -1.53
N GLU A 30 23.85 4.36 -1.62
CA GLU A 30 24.74 5.51 -1.76
C GLU A 30 25.60 5.73 -0.51
N LYS A 31 25.01 5.62 0.69
CA LYS A 31 25.74 5.70 1.97
C LYS A 31 26.79 4.59 2.11
N ALA A 32 26.56 3.43 1.52
CA ALA A 32 27.53 2.33 1.43
C ALA A 32 28.63 2.57 0.37
N GLY A 33 28.68 3.74 -0.28
CA GLY A 33 29.74 4.13 -1.20
C GLY A 33 29.50 3.75 -2.66
N HIS A 34 28.29 3.30 -3.02
CA HIS A 34 27.95 3.01 -4.41
C HIS A 34 27.52 4.28 -5.17
N ARG A 35 27.79 4.33 -6.48
CA ARG A 35 27.26 5.39 -7.34
C ARG A 35 25.86 4.99 -7.80
N VAL A 36 24.84 5.63 -7.25
CA VAL A 36 23.44 5.24 -7.45
C VAL A 36 22.72 6.17 -8.44
N ARG A 37 21.89 5.60 -9.30
CA ARG A 37 20.87 6.33 -10.08
C ARG A 37 19.50 5.67 -9.83
N LEU A 38 18.52 6.45 -9.39
CA LEU A 38 17.13 6.00 -9.35
C LEU A 38 16.41 6.45 -10.63
N LEU A 39 15.77 5.52 -11.34
CA LEU A 39 14.82 5.82 -12.41
C LEU A 39 13.41 5.47 -11.94
N ASP A 40 12.59 6.51 -11.78
CA ASP A 40 11.17 6.39 -11.47
C ASP A 40 10.34 6.30 -12.76
N LEU A 41 9.70 5.15 -13.00
CA LEU A 41 8.93 4.91 -14.23
C LEU A 41 7.53 5.53 -14.21
N MET A 42 7.04 6.02 -13.06
CA MET A 42 5.67 6.52 -12.86
C MET A 42 5.20 7.50 -13.95
N PHE A 43 6.05 8.45 -14.33
CA PHE A 43 5.71 9.51 -15.28
C PHE A 43 6.41 9.37 -16.64
N THR A 44 6.99 8.20 -16.90
CA THR A 44 7.59 7.91 -18.21
C THR A 44 6.50 7.62 -19.25
N ALA A 45 6.68 8.11 -20.47
CA ALA A 45 5.77 7.80 -21.58
C ALA A 45 5.92 6.33 -22.00
N ASP A 46 7.16 5.91 -22.27
CA ASP A 46 7.53 4.53 -22.58
C ASP A 46 8.58 4.04 -21.57
N ALA A 47 8.16 3.09 -20.74
CA ALA A 47 9.01 2.51 -19.71
C ALA A 47 10.21 1.75 -20.30
N ARG A 48 10.02 0.99 -21.39
CA ARG A 48 11.09 0.19 -21.99
C ARG A 48 12.12 1.09 -22.64
N ALA A 49 11.68 2.12 -23.37
CA ALA A 49 12.60 3.09 -23.96
C ALA A 49 13.39 3.85 -22.88
N ALA A 50 12.73 4.29 -21.80
CA ALA A 50 13.39 4.96 -20.69
C ALA A 50 14.43 4.07 -19.99
N VAL A 51 14.10 2.79 -19.77
CA VAL A 51 15.02 1.81 -19.18
C VAL A 51 16.21 1.55 -20.10
N ALA A 52 15.98 1.34 -21.40
CA ALA A 52 17.05 1.13 -22.38
C ALA A 52 18.03 2.31 -22.38
N ALA A 53 17.52 3.54 -22.48
CA ALA A 53 18.35 4.75 -22.45
C ALA A 53 19.13 4.89 -21.13
N ALA A 54 18.49 4.60 -19.98
CA ALA A 54 19.16 4.68 -18.69
C ALA A 54 20.26 3.64 -18.52
N VAL A 55 20.05 2.42 -19.03
CA VAL A 55 21.07 1.35 -19.02
C VAL A 55 22.23 1.72 -19.95
N GLU A 56 21.95 2.20 -21.16
CA GLU A 56 22.97 2.57 -22.15
C GLU A 56 23.81 3.78 -21.71
N ASP A 57 23.19 4.82 -21.14
CA ASP A 57 23.91 6.00 -20.61
C ASP A 57 24.66 5.69 -19.32
N PHE A 58 23.99 5.01 -18.37
CA PHE A 58 24.56 4.82 -17.05
C PHE A 58 25.54 3.65 -16.99
N GLN A 59 25.46 2.66 -17.88
CA GLN A 59 26.29 1.44 -17.87
C GLN A 59 26.38 0.85 -16.45
N PRO A 60 25.25 0.39 -15.86
CA PRO A 60 25.23 -0.11 -14.49
C PRO A 60 25.99 -1.44 -14.36
N ASP A 61 26.64 -1.64 -13.21
CA ASP A 61 27.23 -2.92 -12.82
C ASP A 61 26.19 -3.85 -12.17
N ALA A 62 25.06 -3.31 -11.70
CA ALA A 62 23.91 -4.05 -11.17
C ALA A 62 22.63 -3.24 -11.33
N VAL A 63 21.49 -3.93 -11.53
CA VAL A 63 20.17 -3.29 -11.67
C VAL A 63 19.20 -3.82 -10.60
N GLY A 64 18.78 -2.95 -9.69
CA GLY A 64 17.74 -3.24 -8.71
C GLY A 64 16.35 -2.88 -9.23
N LEU A 65 15.36 -3.75 -9.08
CA LEU A 65 13.97 -3.50 -9.48
C LEU A 65 13.04 -3.53 -8.27
N SER A 66 12.45 -2.38 -7.93
CA SER A 66 11.47 -2.25 -6.86
C SER A 66 10.07 -2.54 -7.39
N VAL A 67 9.58 -3.74 -7.13
CA VAL A 67 8.27 -4.26 -7.52
C VAL A 67 7.29 -4.07 -6.37
N ARG A 68 6.44 -3.03 -6.50
CA ARG A 68 5.45 -2.69 -5.47
C ARG A 68 4.19 -3.55 -5.53
N ASN A 69 3.58 -3.62 -6.71
CA ASN A 69 2.27 -4.23 -6.91
C ASN A 69 2.39 -5.45 -7.83
N ILE A 70 1.66 -6.52 -7.49
CA ILE A 70 1.48 -7.68 -8.36
C ILE A 70 0.32 -7.42 -9.32
N ASP A 71 -0.82 -7.04 -8.75
CA ASP A 71 -2.06 -6.68 -9.43
C ASP A 71 -2.80 -5.58 -8.66
N ASN A 72 -3.95 -5.14 -9.15
CA ASN A 72 -4.75 -4.09 -8.53
C ASN A 72 -5.70 -4.56 -7.40
N ASN A 73 -5.72 -5.86 -7.09
CA ASN A 73 -6.62 -6.48 -6.11
C ASN A 73 -8.13 -6.23 -6.36
N ASP A 74 -8.53 -5.90 -7.58
CA ASP A 74 -9.94 -5.67 -7.93
C ASP A 74 -10.52 -6.90 -8.64
N MET A 75 -11.50 -7.55 -8.00
CA MET A 75 -12.17 -8.72 -8.58
C MET A 75 -13.01 -8.35 -9.81
N GLN A 76 -13.54 -7.12 -9.87
CA GLN A 76 -14.44 -6.70 -10.95
C GLN A 76 -13.66 -6.37 -12.22
N ASN A 77 -12.52 -5.69 -12.08
CA ASN A 77 -11.65 -5.30 -13.20
C ASN A 77 -10.18 -5.63 -12.89
N PRO A 78 -9.79 -6.92 -12.91
CA PRO A 78 -8.44 -7.33 -12.54
C PRO A 78 -7.40 -6.83 -13.54
N VAL A 79 -6.35 -6.19 -13.02
CA VAL A 79 -5.20 -5.70 -13.80
C VAL A 79 -3.92 -6.30 -13.23
N SER A 80 -3.16 -7.01 -14.05
CA SER A 80 -1.81 -7.48 -13.69
C SER A 80 -0.75 -6.50 -14.12
N TYR A 81 0.22 -6.24 -13.25
CA TYR A 81 1.38 -5.38 -13.53
C TYR A 81 2.62 -6.18 -13.95
N LEU A 82 2.55 -7.51 -13.95
CA LEU A 82 3.71 -8.38 -14.13
C LEU A 82 4.20 -8.44 -15.58
N ASN A 83 3.31 -8.28 -16.56
CA ASN A 83 3.69 -8.25 -17.99
C ASN A 83 4.64 -7.09 -18.30
N GLU A 84 4.44 -5.95 -17.64
CA GLU A 84 5.32 -4.81 -17.77
C GLU A 84 6.69 -5.08 -17.14
N LEU A 85 6.72 -5.69 -15.96
CA LEU A 85 7.95 -6.12 -15.30
C LEU A 85 8.78 -7.06 -16.19
N GLN A 86 8.16 -8.07 -16.81
CA GLN A 86 8.84 -8.97 -17.75
C GLN A 86 9.46 -8.20 -18.92
N GLY A 87 8.71 -7.25 -19.50
CA GLY A 87 9.21 -6.40 -20.58
C GLY A 87 10.39 -5.51 -20.17
N ILE A 88 10.38 -4.98 -18.95
CA ILE A 88 11.48 -4.19 -18.39
C ILE A 88 12.73 -5.06 -18.21
N VAL A 89 12.59 -6.24 -17.59
CA VAL A 89 13.73 -7.15 -17.35
C VAL A 89 14.31 -7.65 -18.67
N ALA A 90 13.47 -8.02 -19.63
CA ALA A 90 13.92 -8.39 -20.97
C ALA A 90 14.70 -7.26 -21.65
N THR A 91 14.23 -6.01 -21.52
CA THR A 91 14.93 -4.85 -22.07
C THR A 91 16.32 -4.70 -21.44
N ILE A 92 16.45 -4.81 -20.12
CA ILE A 92 17.75 -4.74 -19.43
C ILE A 92 18.70 -5.81 -19.97
N ARG A 93 18.25 -7.07 -20.04
CA ARG A 93 19.08 -8.20 -20.51
C ARG A 93 19.58 -8.03 -21.94
N THR A 94 18.77 -7.45 -22.82
CA THR A 94 19.18 -7.19 -24.21
C THR A 94 20.19 -6.04 -24.35
N ARG A 95 20.30 -5.17 -23.34
CA ARG A 95 21.10 -3.94 -23.39
C ARG A 95 22.29 -3.94 -22.42
N SER A 96 22.34 -4.86 -21.47
CA SER A 96 23.40 -4.98 -20.47
C SER A 96 23.50 -6.41 -19.92
N GLY A 97 24.72 -6.82 -19.55
CA GLY A 97 24.98 -8.06 -18.81
C GLY A 97 24.88 -7.92 -17.29
N ALA A 98 24.45 -6.76 -16.78
CA ALA A 98 24.34 -6.52 -15.35
C ALA A 98 23.31 -7.46 -14.69
N PRO A 99 23.63 -8.04 -13.52
CA PRO A 99 22.68 -8.85 -12.77
C PRO A 99 21.45 -8.02 -12.38
N THR A 100 20.29 -8.67 -12.42
CA THR A 100 19.01 -8.07 -12.02
C THR A 100 18.62 -8.58 -10.64
N LEU A 101 18.33 -7.65 -9.73
CA LEU A 101 18.05 -7.91 -8.32
C LEU A 101 16.63 -7.41 -8.03
N LEU A 102 15.70 -8.30 -7.67
CA LEU A 102 14.33 -7.90 -7.35
C LEU A 102 14.21 -7.47 -5.89
N GLY A 103 13.32 -6.51 -5.61
CA GLY A 103 12.93 -6.15 -4.25
C GLY A 103 11.57 -5.45 -4.24
N GLY A 104 11.12 -5.03 -3.07
CA GLY A 104 9.80 -4.42 -2.88
C GLY A 104 8.74 -5.39 -2.37
N ALA A 105 7.57 -4.85 -2.03
CA ALA A 105 6.54 -5.57 -1.30
C ALA A 105 6.06 -6.85 -2.00
N ALA A 106 6.05 -6.90 -3.33
CA ALA A 106 5.64 -8.08 -4.08
C ALA A 106 6.47 -9.34 -3.74
N LEU A 107 7.75 -9.15 -3.38
CA LEU A 107 8.68 -10.23 -3.03
C LEU A 107 8.43 -10.79 -1.63
N GLY A 108 7.73 -10.05 -0.76
CA GLY A 108 7.20 -10.59 0.50
C GLY A 108 6.03 -11.55 0.31
N VAL A 109 5.38 -11.51 -0.86
CA VAL A 109 4.15 -12.28 -1.14
C VAL A 109 4.43 -13.48 -2.03
N MET A 110 5.11 -13.28 -3.17
CA MET A 110 5.36 -14.36 -4.15
C MET A 110 6.81 -14.36 -4.67
N PRO A 111 7.83 -14.50 -3.79
CA PRO A 111 9.23 -14.36 -4.19
C PRO A 111 9.65 -15.40 -5.23
N GLU A 112 9.32 -16.67 -5.03
CA GLU A 112 9.70 -17.75 -5.96
C GLU A 112 9.08 -17.56 -7.34
N ALA A 113 7.76 -17.32 -7.40
CA ALA A 113 7.04 -17.18 -8.65
C ALA A 113 7.55 -15.97 -9.46
N LEU A 114 7.85 -14.85 -8.79
CA LEU A 114 8.42 -13.67 -9.43
C LEU A 114 9.85 -13.90 -9.90
N LEU A 115 10.69 -14.58 -9.12
CA LEU A 115 12.05 -14.96 -9.54
C LEU A 115 12.02 -15.84 -10.79
N ARG A 116 11.18 -16.88 -10.82
CA ARG A 116 11.03 -17.75 -12.00
C ARG A 116 10.51 -16.99 -13.22
N MET A 117 9.55 -16.09 -13.03
CA MET A 117 8.89 -15.37 -14.11
C MET A 117 9.84 -14.46 -14.91
N VAL A 118 10.81 -13.84 -14.25
CA VAL A 118 11.77 -12.93 -14.90
C VAL A 118 13.20 -13.42 -14.84
N ASP A 119 13.43 -14.61 -14.28
CA ASP A 119 14.72 -15.29 -14.17
C ASP A 119 15.82 -14.42 -13.51
N ALA A 120 15.44 -13.56 -12.56
CA ALA A 120 16.36 -12.61 -11.93
C ALA A 120 17.44 -13.32 -11.09
N SER A 121 18.60 -12.66 -10.91
CA SER A 121 19.76 -13.23 -10.20
C SER A 121 19.46 -13.53 -8.73
N CYS A 122 18.70 -12.65 -8.07
CA CYS A 122 18.09 -12.92 -6.77
C CYS A 122 16.95 -11.94 -6.48
N ALA A 123 16.25 -12.17 -5.38
CA ALA A 123 15.29 -11.27 -4.79
C ALA A 123 15.69 -10.95 -3.35
N ILE A 124 15.36 -9.73 -2.92
CA ILE A 124 15.51 -9.28 -1.55
C ILE A 124 14.12 -9.23 -0.93
N VAL A 125 13.96 -9.99 0.16
CA VAL A 125 12.70 -10.12 0.88
C VAL A 125 12.87 -9.57 2.30
N GLY A 126 12.09 -8.53 2.62
CA GLY A 126 12.19 -7.78 3.87
C GLY A 126 12.87 -6.42 3.66
N ASP A 127 13.71 -6.01 4.60
CA ASP A 127 14.31 -4.67 4.67
C ASP A 127 15.40 -4.47 3.60
N GLY A 128 14.98 -3.99 2.43
CA GLY A 128 15.87 -3.77 1.30
C GLY A 128 17.02 -2.80 1.60
N GLU A 129 16.79 -1.78 2.41
CA GLU A 129 17.80 -0.79 2.79
C GLU A 129 18.94 -1.39 3.62
N SER A 130 18.68 -2.49 4.33
CA SER A 130 19.68 -3.19 5.14
C SER A 130 20.37 -4.29 4.33
N VAL A 131 19.64 -4.99 3.47
CA VAL A 131 20.13 -6.17 2.73
C VAL A 131 20.82 -5.80 1.41
N PHE A 132 20.26 -4.87 0.64
CA PHE A 132 20.76 -4.54 -0.70
C PHE A 132 22.22 -4.04 -0.70
N PRO A 133 22.65 -3.16 0.22
CA PRO A 133 24.07 -2.75 0.27
C PRO A 133 25.02 -3.93 0.49
N GLN A 134 24.66 -4.91 1.32
CA GLN A 134 25.49 -6.09 1.57
C GLN A 134 25.62 -6.96 0.31
N VAL A 135 24.53 -7.13 -0.44
CA VAL A 135 24.55 -7.84 -1.72
C VAL A 135 25.46 -7.11 -2.71
N LEU A 136 25.35 -5.79 -2.81
CA LEU A 136 26.19 -4.98 -3.69
C LEU A 136 27.67 -5.03 -3.31
N GLU A 137 28.01 -5.01 -2.02
CA GLU A 137 29.38 -5.13 -1.54
C GLU A 137 30.00 -6.47 -1.95
N ARG A 138 29.24 -7.57 -1.79
CA ARG A 138 29.71 -8.91 -2.17
C ARG A 138 29.85 -9.06 -3.68
N LEU A 139 28.88 -8.54 -4.45
CA LEU A 139 28.97 -8.46 -5.92
C LEU A 139 30.22 -7.68 -6.37
N ALA A 140 30.49 -6.52 -5.76
CA ALA A 140 31.66 -5.70 -6.08
C ALA A 140 32.98 -6.45 -5.84
N ALA A 141 33.01 -7.31 -4.83
CA ALA A 141 34.16 -8.12 -4.44
C ALA A 141 34.25 -9.47 -5.18
N GLY A 142 33.31 -9.78 -6.09
CA GLY A 142 33.24 -11.10 -6.75
C GLY A 142 32.95 -12.25 -5.79
N ARG A 143 32.35 -11.97 -4.63
CA ARG A 143 32.00 -12.95 -3.59
C ARG A 143 30.57 -13.43 -3.76
N ASN A 144 30.32 -14.66 -3.31
CA ASN A 144 28.96 -15.19 -3.22
C ASN A 144 28.10 -14.36 -2.26
N PHE A 145 26.87 -14.04 -2.67
CA PHE A 145 25.88 -13.30 -1.87
C PHE A 145 24.65 -14.16 -1.52
N THR A 146 24.59 -15.42 -1.95
CA THR A 146 23.41 -16.28 -1.76
C THR A 146 23.20 -16.71 -0.31
N ASP A 147 24.14 -16.49 0.60
CA ASP A 147 24.04 -16.71 2.04
C ASP A 147 23.65 -15.44 2.84
N VAL A 148 23.50 -14.29 2.17
CA VAL A 148 23.09 -13.04 2.84
C VAL A 148 21.65 -13.18 3.38
N PRO A 149 21.40 -12.90 4.67
CA PRO A 149 20.05 -12.88 5.24
C PRO A 149 19.07 -12.02 4.43
N GLY A 150 17.86 -12.53 4.19
CA GLY A 150 16.84 -11.85 3.37
C GLY A 150 17.00 -12.01 1.86
N VAL A 151 18.07 -12.65 1.37
CA VAL A 151 18.20 -13.02 -0.04
C VAL A 151 17.40 -14.30 -0.33
N ALA A 152 16.64 -14.27 -1.42
CA ALA A 152 15.99 -15.42 -2.02
C ALA A 152 16.51 -15.62 -3.45
N PHE A 153 16.74 -16.87 -3.85
CA PHE A 153 17.37 -17.20 -5.12
C PHE A 153 16.92 -18.58 -5.61
N ILE A 154 17.25 -18.89 -6.86
CA ILE A 154 17.01 -20.20 -7.47
C ILE A 154 18.36 -20.76 -7.88
N GLU A 155 18.72 -21.93 -7.38
CA GLU A 155 19.95 -22.63 -7.70
C GLU A 155 19.63 -24.08 -8.04
N ASN A 156 20.14 -24.56 -9.19
CA ASN A 156 19.88 -25.92 -9.69
C ASN A 156 18.38 -26.27 -9.74
N GLY A 157 17.52 -25.28 -10.02
CA GLY A 157 16.07 -25.43 -10.08
C GLY A 157 15.34 -25.35 -8.74
N ALA A 158 16.05 -25.38 -7.61
CA ALA A 158 15.49 -25.29 -6.26
C ALA A 158 15.41 -23.83 -5.78
N PHE A 159 14.28 -23.46 -5.18
CA PHE A 159 14.11 -22.15 -4.55
C PHE A 159 14.63 -22.19 -3.11
N SER A 160 15.43 -21.18 -2.75
CA SER A 160 15.98 -20.99 -1.42
C SER A 160 15.73 -19.56 -0.95
N ARG A 161 15.46 -19.38 0.34
CA ARG A 161 15.32 -18.07 0.99
C ARG A 161 16.01 -18.10 2.35
N ASN A 162 16.93 -17.16 2.56
CA ASN A 162 17.57 -17.00 3.85
C ASN A 162 16.66 -16.22 4.80
N PRO A 163 16.50 -16.66 6.05
CA PRO A 163 15.79 -15.89 7.05
C PRO A 163 16.51 -14.55 7.27
N LEU A 164 15.73 -13.48 7.45
CA LEU A 164 16.21 -12.17 7.84
C LEU A 164 15.80 -11.94 9.29
N ASP A 165 16.73 -11.48 10.13
CA ASP A 165 16.35 -10.98 11.45
C ASP A 165 15.57 -9.67 11.28
N MET A 166 14.31 -9.69 11.70
CA MET A 166 13.40 -8.55 11.69
C MET A 166 13.01 -8.21 13.14
N SER A 167 14.01 -8.12 14.02
CA SER A 167 13.86 -7.73 15.42
C SER A 167 13.78 -6.20 15.60
N GLU A 168 14.57 -5.44 14.85
CA GLU A 168 14.67 -3.98 14.98
C GLU A 168 14.36 -3.23 13.68
N PHE A 169 13.90 -1.99 13.83
CA PHE A 169 13.65 -1.10 12.68
C PHE A 169 14.99 -0.58 12.14
N SER A 170 15.19 -0.59 10.81
CA SER A 170 16.41 -0.06 10.20
C SER A 170 16.60 1.44 10.48
N THR A 171 17.69 1.80 11.15
CA THR A 171 18.04 3.19 11.45
C THR A 171 18.92 3.83 10.37
N ILE A 172 19.31 3.08 9.34
CA ILE A 172 20.20 3.54 8.26
C ILE A 172 19.63 4.78 7.57
N CYS A 173 18.35 4.71 7.20
CA CYS A 173 17.59 5.78 6.56
C CYS A 173 16.19 5.87 7.19
N PRO A 174 16.00 6.65 8.28
CA PRO A 174 14.71 6.71 8.95
C PRO A 174 13.59 7.26 8.06
N ALA A 175 13.92 8.15 7.13
CA ALA A 175 13.05 8.61 6.05
C ALA A 175 13.90 9.16 4.90
N PRO A 176 13.53 8.91 3.63
CA PRO A 176 14.33 9.34 2.48
C PRO A 176 14.20 10.84 2.22
N ASP A 177 15.22 11.46 1.65
CA ASP A 177 15.15 12.78 1.02
C ASP A 177 14.63 12.65 -0.42
N TYR A 178 13.31 12.63 -0.55
CA TYR A 178 12.62 12.48 -1.85
C TYR A 178 13.07 13.48 -2.93
N ARG A 179 13.60 14.67 -2.57
CA ARG A 179 14.08 15.69 -3.53
C ARG A 179 15.23 15.19 -4.40
N ARG A 180 16.03 14.27 -3.86
CA ARG A 180 17.23 13.74 -4.52
C ARG A 180 16.89 12.71 -5.58
N TRP A 181 15.75 12.05 -5.42
CA TRP A 181 15.42 10.82 -6.14
C TRP A 181 14.22 10.95 -7.06
N LEU A 182 13.29 11.87 -6.77
CA LEU A 182 11.99 11.94 -7.45
C LEU A 182 11.76 13.29 -8.13
N ASN A 183 10.97 13.25 -9.21
CA ASN A 183 10.37 14.46 -9.78
C ASN A 183 9.20 14.93 -8.91
N LEU A 184 9.52 15.62 -7.81
CA LEU A 184 8.53 16.13 -6.87
C LEU A 184 7.47 17.05 -7.52
N PRO A 185 7.80 17.95 -8.47
CA PRO A 185 6.79 18.72 -9.18
C PRO A 185 5.72 17.85 -9.87
N ALA A 186 6.11 16.73 -10.50
CA ALA A 186 5.17 15.81 -11.14
C ALA A 186 4.21 15.15 -10.14
N TYR A 187 4.74 14.64 -9.02
CA TYR A 187 3.91 14.08 -7.94
C TYR A 187 2.97 15.12 -7.32
N ARG A 188 3.47 16.34 -7.05
CA ARG A 188 2.65 17.45 -6.52
C ARG A 188 1.55 17.87 -7.49
N ALA A 189 1.83 17.89 -8.79
CA ALA A 189 0.83 18.20 -9.81
C ALA A 189 -0.32 17.18 -9.80
N GLN A 190 -0.05 15.94 -9.39
CA GLN A 190 -1.04 14.88 -9.20
C GLN A 190 -1.53 14.76 -7.74
N GLN A 191 -1.13 15.69 -6.87
CA GLN A 191 -1.57 15.77 -5.47
C GLN A 191 -1.21 14.53 -4.64
N ALA A 192 -0.14 13.83 -5.03
CA ALA A 192 0.37 12.70 -4.28
C ALA A 192 0.81 13.12 -2.88
N THR A 193 0.50 12.27 -1.91
CA THR A 193 0.98 12.40 -0.53
C THR A 193 2.41 11.91 -0.42
N VAL A 194 3.10 12.42 0.60
CA VAL A 194 4.46 12.02 0.96
C VAL A 194 4.36 10.86 1.95
N PRO A 195 4.74 9.63 1.56
CA PRO A 195 4.66 8.51 2.47
C PRO A 195 5.67 8.65 3.60
N LEU A 196 5.23 8.34 4.81
CA LEU A 196 6.04 8.30 6.02
C LEU A 196 5.66 7.03 6.79
N GLN A 197 6.62 6.14 6.98
CA GLN A 197 6.41 4.97 7.82
C GLN A 197 6.88 5.28 9.24
N THR A 198 6.08 4.97 10.24
CA THR A 198 6.40 5.15 11.67
C THR A 198 6.74 3.82 12.35
N LYS A 199 6.33 2.70 11.74
CA LYS A 199 6.67 1.34 12.14
C LYS A 199 6.52 0.36 10.98
N THR A 200 7.13 -0.81 11.09
CA THR A 200 6.86 -1.97 10.22
C THR A 200 6.23 -3.10 11.04
N GLY A 201 5.54 -3.98 10.35
CA GLY A 201 5.01 -5.22 10.91
C GLY A 201 3.60 -5.05 11.47
N CYS A 202 2.89 -6.17 11.59
CA CYS A 202 1.49 -6.20 12.00
C CYS A 202 1.19 -7.43 12.86
N GLN A 203 0.74 -7.21 14.08
CA GLN A 203 0.40 -8.27 15.05
C GLN A 203 -0.99 -8.92 14.82
N PHE A 204 -1.77 -8.42 13.85
CA PHE A 204 -3.06 -9.00 13.50
C PHE A 204 -2.88 -10.23 12.61
N GLN A 205 -3.86 -11.14 12.65
CA GLN A 205 -3.82 -12.43 11.96
C GLN A 205 -4.94 -12.56 10.92
N CYS A 206 -5.23 -11.47 10.20
CA CYS A 206 -6.32 -11.47 9.22
C CYS A 206 -6.03 -12.50 8.13
N VAL A 207 -7.02 -13.33 7.78
CA VAL A 207 -6.80 -14.55 6.96
C VAL A 207 -6.24 -14.26 5.57
N TYR A 208 -6.48 -13.06 5.03
CA TYR A 208 -6.10 -12.63 3.68
C TYR A 208 -4.81 -11.79 3.65
N CYS A 209 -4.20 -11.52 4.80
CA CYS A 209 -3.19 -10.48 4.93
C CYS A 209 -1.84 -10.90 4.35
N THR A 210 -1.22 -10.02 3.56
CA THR A 210 0.14 -10.20 3.02
C THR A 210 1.22 -9.55 3.88
N TYR A 211 0.86 -8.65 4.79
CA TYR A 211 1.82 -7.89 5.61
C TYR A 211 2.78 -8.76 6.44
N PRO A 212 2.39 -9.90 7.03
CA PRO A 212 3.34 -10.77 7.72
C PRO A 212 4.53 -11.21 6.84
N GLY A 213 4.29 -11.44 5.55
CA GLY A 213 5.35 -11.79 4.59
C GLY A 213 6.18 -10.58 4.11
N ILE A 214 5.58 -9.39 4.11
CA ILE A 214 6.20 -8.14 3.63
C ILE A 214 7.03 -7.47 4.72
N GLU A 215 6.47 -7.30 5.91
CA GLU A 215 7.04 -6.49 7.00
C GLU A 215 7.32 -7.28 8.29
N GLY A 216 6.85 -8.51 8.38
CA GLY A 216 6.89 -9.35 9.59
C GLY A 216 5.65 -9.24 10.47
N SER A 217 5.50 -10.19 11.40
CA SER A 217 4.38 -10.22 12.36
C SER A 217 4.65 -9.41 13.64
N THR A 218 5.91 -9.08 13.89
CA THR A 218 6.33 -8.29 15.06
C THR A 218 6.40 -6.82 14.68
N CYS A 219 5.77 -5.95 15.48
CA CYS A 219 5.84 -4.51 15.25
C CYS A 219 7.23 -3.99 15.62
N ARG A 220 7.89 -3.34 14.67
CA ARG A 220 9.18 -2.66 14.87
C ARG A 220 8.96 -1.17 14.78
N LEU A 221 9.24 -0.46 15.86
CA LEU A 221 8.84 0.93 16.05
C LEU A 221 10.01 1.86 15.75
N LYS A 222 9.75 2.97 15.05
CA LYS A 222 10.72 4.07 14.98
C LYS A 222 10.62 4.94 16.21
N ASP A 223 11.71 5.64 16.52
CA ASP A 223 11.68 6.72 17.49
C ASP A 223 10.71 7.85 17.05
N PRO A 224 9.71 8.24 17.88
CA PRO A 224 8.81 9.36 17.62
C PRO A 224 9.51 10.69 17.30
N GLU A 225 10.65 10.97 17.92
CA GLU A 225 11.38 12.22 17.66
C GLU A 225 12.04 12.20 16.27
N SER A 226 12.60 11.06 15.86
CA SER A 226 13.07 10.85 14.47
C SER A 226 11.95 11.04 13.43
N ILE A 227 10.72 10.63 13.75
CA ILE A 227 9.53 10.85 12.90
C ILE A 227 9.21 12.34 12.79
N ALA A 228 9.18 13.07 13.91
CA ALA A 228 8.95 14.52 13.93
C ALA A 228 10.04 15.29 13.17
N ALA A 229 11.30 14.87 13.29
CA ALA A 229 12.42 15.42 12.54
C ALA A 229 12.24 15.20 11.02
N ALA A 230 11.83 14.00 10.60
CA ALA A 230 11.54 13.70 9.20
C ALA A 230 10.44 14.61 8.63
N VAL A 231 9.34 14.79 9.38
CA VAL A 231 8.26 15.72 8.99
C VAL A 231 8.77 17.15 8.86
N THR A 232 9.61 17.62 9.79
CA THR A 232 10.21 18.97 9.73
C THR A 232 11.03 19.16 8.44
N ARG A 233 11.83 18.15 8.04
CA ARG A 233 12.58 18.19 6.77
C ARG A 233 11.66 18.20 5.56
N PHE A 234 10.57 17.43 5.57
CA PHE A 234 9.57 17.44 4.50
C PHE A 234 8.94 18.82 4.35
N LEU A 235 8.55 19.45 5.46
CA LEU A 235 8.01 20.81 5.47
C LEU A 235 8.99 21.83 4.90
N ALA A 236 10.28 21.74 5.25
CA ALA A 236 11.33 22.58 4.70
C ALA A 236 11.51 22.38 3.18
N ALA A 237 11.27 21.17 2.68
CA ALA A 237 11.23 20.86 1.25
C ALA A 237 9.93 21.29 0.56
N GLY A 238 8.96 21.87 1.29
CA GLY A 238 7.63 22.22 0.77
C GLY A 238 6.68 21.04 0.60
N LEU A 239 7.01 19.87 1.17
CA LEU A 239 6.18 18.68 1.20
C LEU A 239 5.30 18.72 2.45
N ARG A 240 4.01 19.02 2.27
CA ARG A 240 3.08 19.29 3.39
C ARG A 240 1.98 18.25 3.55
N ASP A 241 1.60 17.54 2.49
CA ASP A 241 0.63 16.46 2.52
C ASP A 241 1.39 15.16 2.80
N ILE A 242 1.26 14.62 4.01
CA ILE A 242 2.03 13.46 4.47
C ILE A 242 1.04 12.36 4.84
N GLU A 243 1.32 11.15 4.37
CA GLU A 243 0.52 9.96 4.66
C GLU A 243 1.34 8.98 5.48
N ILE A 244 0.81 8.60 6.64
CA ILE A 244 1.36 7.52 7.43
C ILE A 244 0.95 6.21 6.78
N VAL A 245 1.95 5.47 6.28
CA VAL A 245 1.78 4.24 5.49
C VAL A 245 2.11 2.98 6.29
N ASP A 246 1.80 3.01 7.59
CA ASP A 246 1.94 1.84 8.44
C ASP A 246 0.84 0.82 8.14
N SER A 247 1.12 -0.46 8.33
CA SER A 247 0.14 -1.54 8.20
C SER A 247 -1.16 -1.31 8.98
N ILE A 248 -1.04 -0.83 10.23
CA ILE A 248 -2.11 -0.30 11.10
C ILE A 248 -1.47 0.72 12.05
N PHE A 249 -1.71 2.02 11.88
CA PHE A 249 -1.02 3.06 12.66
C PHE A 249 -1.28 2.96 14.17
N ASN A 250 -2.55 2.80 14.58
CA ASN A 250 -2.96 2.79 16.00
C ASN A 250 -2.69 1.47 16.76
N ALA A 251 -1.80 0.62 16.24
CA ALA A 251 -1.41 -0.63 16.87
C ALA A 251 0.13 -0.81 16.79
N PRO A 252 0.87 -0.69 17.91
CA PRO A 252 0.38 -0.57 19.28
C PRO A 252 -0.11 0.85 19.65
N PRO A 253 -1.15 1.00 20.51
CA PRO A 253 -1.72 2.31 20.85
C PRO A 253 -0.73 3.31 21.45
N ASP A 254 0.14 2.86 22.37
CA ASP A 254 1.11 3.73 23.04
C ASP A 254 2.08 4.38 22.05
N HIS A 255 2.51 3.63 21.03
CA HIS A 255 3.35 4.16 19.97
C HIS A 255 2.64 5.23 19.16
N ALA A 256 1.39 4.97 18.75
CA ALA A 256 0.61 5.95 18.00
C ALA A 256 0.39 7.26 18.80
N MET A 257 0.16 7.16 20.11
CA MET A 257 0.06 8.31 21.01
C MET A 257 1.38 9.07 21.11
N ASN A 258 2.51 8.38 21.28
CA ASN A 258 3.82 9.00 21.34
C ASN A 258 4.18 9.71 20.03
N VAL A 259 3.85 9.11 18.88
CA VAL A 259 4.01 9.72 17.56
C VAL A 259 3.14 10.97 17.42
N CYS A 260 1.86 10.90 17.79
CA CYS A 260 0.98 12.08 17.77
C CYS A 260 1.54 13.21 18.66
N ALA A 261 2.02 12.88 19.85
CA ALA A 261 2.59 13.85 20.77
C ALA A 261 3.86 14.52 20.21
N ALA A 262 4.77 13.75 19.60
CA ALA A 262 5.97 14.29 18.95
C ALA A 262 5.63 15.19 17.75
N LEU A 263 4.68 14.77 16.91
CA LEU A 263 4.21 15.54 15.77
C LEU A 263 3.52 16.85 16.17
N ALA A 264 2.74 16.85 17.25
CA ALA A 264 2.10 18.05 17.77
C ALA A 264 3.10 19.10 18.28
N ARG A 265 4.29 18.67 18.75
CA ARG A 265 5.39 19.56 19.15
C ARG A 265 6.25 20.05 17.97
N ALA A 266 6.21 19.35 16.84
CA ALA A 266 7.05 19.66 15.69
C ALA A 266 6.72 21.04 15.10
N PRO A 267 7.72 21.83 14.69
CA PRO A 267 7.48 23.15 14.12
C PRO A 267 6.81 23.06 12.74
N GLY A 268 5.85 23.95 12.51
CA GLY A 268 5.11 24.05 11.25
C GLY A 268 3.76 23.34 11.28
N LYS A 269 3.10 23.26 10.13
CA LYS A 269 1.77 22.63 9.99
C LYS A 269 1.79 21.68 8.81
N ALA A 270 2.02 20.40 9.10
CA ALA A 270 1.78 19.32 8.17
C ALA A 270 0.28 19.04 8.06
N ARG A 271 -0.15 18.48 6.92
CA ARG A 271 -1.47 17.88 6.75
C ARG A 271 -1.26 16.39 6.74
N LEU A 272 -1.52 15.77 7.88
CA LEU A 272 -1.32 14.33 8.06
C LEU A 272 -2.58 13.58 7.63
N GLN A 273 -2.39 12.39 7.11
CA GLN A 273 -3.44 11.39 6.97
C GLN A 273 -2.90 9.99 7.24
N CYS A 274 -3.78 9.06 7.57
CA CYS A 274 -3.50 7.62 7.67
C CYS A 274 -4.77 6.87 7.32
N LEU A 275 -4.73 5.88 6.43
CA LEU A 275 -5.94 5.19 5.98
C LEU A 275 -6.17 3.86 6.73
N GLU A 276 -5.19 3.42 7.51
CA GLU A 276 -5.15 2.13 8.16
C GLU A 276 -5.23 2.23 9.69
N LEU A 277 -6.44 2.47 10.23
CA LEU A 277 -6.73 2.33 11.66
C LEU A 277 -7.56 1.08 11.93
N SER A 278 -7.24 0.40 13.04
CA SER A 278 -8.10 -0.64 13.62
C SER A 278 -9.17 0.01 14.48
N PRO A 279 -10.47 -0.33 14.30
CA PRO A 279 -11.54 0.21 15.15
C PRO A 279 -11.40 -0.18 16.62
N ARG A 280 -10.66 -1.25 16.93
CA ARG A 280 -10.40 -1.72 18.30
C ARG A 280 -9.77 -0.66 19.20
N TYR A 281 -8.91 0.18 18.63
CA TYR A 281 -8.12 1.16 19.36
C TYR A 281 -8.55 2.60 19.03
N VAL A 282 -9.76 2.79 18.52
CA VAL A 282 -10.32 4.13 18.27
C VAL A 282 -11.09 4.58 19.51
N ASP A 283 -10.56 5.61 20.18
CA ASP A 283 -11.20 6.28 21.30
C ASP A 283 -11.01 7.80 21.25
N GLU A 284 -11.63 8.51 22.20
CA GLU A 284 -11.60 9.98 22.28
C GLU A 284 -10.17 10.51 22.45
N THR A 285 -9.32 9.78 23.18
CA THR A 285 -7.94 10.17 23.46
C THR A 285 -7.10 10.14 22.18
N LEU A 286 -7.18 9.04 21.42
CA LEU A 286 -6.46 8.90 20.16
C LEU A 286 -6.90 9.97 19.15
N LEU A 287 -8.20 10.15 18.92
CA LEU A 287 -8.66 11.10 17.92
C LEU A 287 -8.33 12.55 18.31
N SER A 288 -8.41 12.90 19.60
CA SER A 288 -7.97 14.22 20.09
C SER A 288 -6.47 14.44 19.82
N ALA A 289 -5.63 13.42 20.06
CA ALA A 289 -4.20 13.50 19.81
C ALA A 289 -3.89 13.62 18.31
N MET A 290 -4.62 12.90 17.46
CA MET A 290 -4.51 13.02 16.00
C MET A 290 -4.90 14.43 15.53
N GLU A 291 -5.97 15.02 16.06
CA GLU A 291 -6.35 16.40 15.72
C GLU A 291 -5.26 17.41 16.10
N GLN A 292 -4.69 17.27 17.30
CA GLN A 292 -3.60 18.12 17.79
C GLN A 292 -2.32 17.96 16.95
N ALA A 293 -2.02 16.73 16.50
CA ALA A 293 -0.89 16.45 15.62
C ALA A 293 -1.07 16.99 14.18
N GLY A 294 -2.27 17.43 13.80
CA GLY A 294 -2.55 17.99 12.48
C GLY A 294 -3.05 16.97 11.46
N PHE A 295 -3.68 15.88 11.92
CA PHE A 295 -4.39 14.97 11.01
C PHE A 295 -5.60 15.67 10.39
N THR A 296 -5.69 15.52 9.08
CA THR A 296 -6.74 16.12 8.23
C THR A 296 -7.64 15.06 7.58
N GLY A 297 -7.23 13.79 7.64
CA GLY A 297 -8.00 12.64 7.19
C GLY A 297 -7.56 11.39 7.92
N MET A 298 -8.48 10.45 8.11
CA MET A 298 -8.17 9.11 8.62
C MET A 298 -8.96 8.05 7.87
N GLY A 299 -8.58 6.78 8.00
CA GLY A 299 -9.36 5.65 7.51
C GLY A 299 -9.43 4.52 8.53
N ILE A 300 -10.53 3.76 8.50
CA ILE A 300 -10.77 2.61 9.38
C ILE A 300 -11.02 1.39 8.51
N THR A 301 -10.20 0.35 8.70
CA THR A 301 -10.23 -0.92 7.96
C THR A 301 -11.04 -1.98 8.71
N LEU A 302 -12.36 -1.76 8.77
CA LEU A 302 -13.31 -2.66 9.43
C LEU A 302 -13.65 -3.90 8.62
N GLU A 303 -13.68 -3.79 7.28
CA GLU A 303 -14.17 -4.78 6.31
C GLU A 303 -15.68 -5.08 6.39
N SER A 304 -16.19 -5.38 7.59
CA SER A 304 -17.58 -5.74 7.85
C SER A 304 -18.06 -5.16 9.18
N ALA A 305 -19.38 -5.06 9.36
CA ALA A 305 -19.99 -4.76 10.65
C ALA A 305 -20.67 -5.98 11.29
N ALA A 306 -20.58 -7.16 10.66
CA ALA A 306 -21.22 -8.39 11.11
C ALA A 306 -20.20 -9.36 11.74
N ASP A 307 -20.49 -9.82 12.96
CA ASP A 307 -19.58 -10.67 13.73
C ASP A 307 -19.17 -11.99 13.05
N PRO A 308 -20.06 -12.72 12.34
CA PRO A 308 -19.67 -13.93 11.62
C PRO A 308 -18.54 -13.67 10.59
N VAL A 309 -18.61 -12.54 9.89
CA VAL A 309 -17.62 -12.16 8.88
C VAL A 309 -16.32 -11.67 9.52
N LEU A 310 -16.42 -10.86 10.58
CA LEU A 310 -15.25 -10.41 11.34
C LEU A 310 -14.47 -11.58 11.96
N ALA A 311 -15.19 -12.59 12.45
CA ALA A 311 -14.62 -13.84 12.94
C ALA A 311 -14.01 -14.67 11.80
N GLY A 312 -14.72 -14.85 10.69
CA GLY A 312 -14.21 -15.56 9.50
C GLY A 312 -12.96 -14.91 8.89
N LEU A 313 -12.84 -13.58 8.98
CA LEU A 313 -11.67 -12.84 8.55
C LEU A 313 -10.56 -12.73 9.61
N LYS A 314 -10.81 -13.17 10.85
CA LYS A 314 -9.92 -13.02 12.01
C LYS A 314 -9.45 -11.58 12.25
N LYS A 315 -10.37 -10.61 12.17
CA LYS A 315 -10.04 -9.18 12.32
C LYS A 315 -9.54 -8.79 13.72
N GLY A 316 -9.76 -9.63 14.73
CA GLY A 316 -9.30 -9.39 16.11
C GLY A 316 -10.11 -8.34 16.87
N PHE A 317 -11.32 -8.05 16.38
CA PHE A 317 -12.34 -7.19 17.01
C PHE A 317 -13.74 -7.64 16.56
N THR A 318 -14.77 -7.14 17.25
CA THR A 318 -16.18 -7.44 16.99
C THR A 318 -16.92 -6.21 16.46
N SER A 319 -18.16 -6.42 16.03
CA SER A 319 -19.12 -5.38 15.67
C SER A 319 -19.22 -4.32 16.76
N ARG A 320 -19.17 -4.70 18.04
CA ARG A 320 -19.20 -3.78 19.17
C ARG A 320 -18.12 -2.71 19.10
N GLU A 321 -16.87 -3.08 18.81
CA GLU A 321 -15.78 -2.12 18.64
C GLU A 321 -15.98 -1.23 17.40
N VAL A 322 -16.55 -1.78 16.32
CA VAL A 322 -16.90 -1.03 15.11
C VAL A 322 -17.95 0.06 15.40
N TYR A 323 -19.04 -0.27 16.10
CA TYR A 323 -20.07 0.71 16.49
C TYR A 323 -19.52 1.74 17.49
N ARG A 324 -18.67 1.33 18.43
CA ARG A 324 -17.99 2.26 19.35
C ARG A 324 -17.10 3.25 18.58
N ALA A 325 -16.28 2.76 17.65
CA ALA A 325 -15.42 3.61 16.83
C ALA A 325 -16.26 4.64 16.06
N ALA A 326 -17.38 4.23 15.44
CA ALA A 326 -18.27 5.15 14.75
C ALA A 326 -18.86 6.23 15.67
N ALA A 327 -19.26 5.86 16.90
CA ALA A 327 -19.76 6.83 17.87
C ALA A 327 -18.69 7.87 18.26
N VAL A 328 -17.44 7.45 18.45
CA VAL A 328 -16.29 8.33 18.72
C VAL A 328 -16.02 9.23 17.52
N VAL A 329 -15.87 8.65 16.33
CA VAL A 329 -15.60 9.41 15.09
C VAL A 329 -16.63 10.53 14.87
N ARG A 330 -17.91 10.31 15.21
CA ARG A 330 -18.95 11.33 15.07
C ARG A 330 -18.71 12.62 15.86
N ARG A 331 -17.97 12.55 16.97
CA ARG A 331 -17.70 13.66 17.88
C ARG A 331 -16.43 14.45 17.51
N HIS A 332 -15.64 13.92 16.58
CA HIS A 332 -14.38 14.53 16.12
C HIS A 332 -14.55 15.19 14.75
N ARG A 333 -13.58 16.00 14.34
CA ARG A 333 -13.62 16.84 13.13
C ARG A 333 -12.88 16.20 11.95
N ILE A 334 -12.03 15.19 12.21
CA ILE A 334 -11.29 14.47 11.16
C ILE A 334 -12.28 13.66 10.31
N PRO A 335 -12.37 13.89 8.99
CA PRO A 335 -13.17 13.05 8.10
C PRO A 335 -12.57 11.64 8.02
N CYS A 336 -13.43 10.63 7.93
CA CYS A 336 -13.04 9.23 7.95
C CYS A 336 -13.38 8.51 6.64
N ALA A 337 -12.44 7.72 6.13
CA ALA A 337 -12.65 6.73 5.08
C ALA A 337 -12.92 5.36 5.70
N TRP A 338 -14.13 4.85 5.53
CA TRP A 338 -14.55 3.56 6.06
C TRP A 338 -14.39 2.51 4.97
N ILE A 339 -13.49 1.55 5.18
CA ILE A 339 -13.08 0.57 4.16
C ILE A 339 -13.77 -0.76 4.42
N PHE A 340 -14.62 -1.16 3.48
CA PHE A 340 -15.41 -2.38 3.52
C PHE A 340 -14.93 -3.36 2.45
N MET A 341 -15.06 -4.64 2.76
CA MET A 341 -14.72 -5.74 1.87
C MET A 341 -15.80 -6.80 2.03
N PHE A 342 -16.59 -6.95 0.97
CA PHE A 342 -17.72 -7.85 0.96
C PHE A 342 -17.39 -9.19 0.31
N GLY A 343 -18.01 -10.25 0.83
CA GLY A 343 -17.89 -11.60 0.28
C GLY A 343 -16.75 -12.41 0.87
N GLY A 344 -16.25 -12.04 2.05
CA GLY A 344 -15.28 -12.82 2.81
C GLY A 344 -15.87 -14.09 3.46
N PRO A 345 -15.04 -14.94 4.08
CA PRO A 345 -15.52 -16.11 4.82
C PRO A 345 -16.57 -15.74 5.88
N GLY A 346 -17.69 -16.46 5.89
CA GLY A 346 -18.83 -16.19 6.79
C GLY A 346 -19.82 -15.13 6.27
N GLU A 347 -19.59 -14.57 5.08
CA GLU A 347 -20.53 -13.61 4.48
C GLU A 347 -21.77 -14.30 3.91
N THR A 348 -22.94 -13.80 4.30
CA THR A 348 -24.27 -14.19 3.82
C THR A 348 -25.05 -12.97 3.33
N ARG A 349 -26.26 -13.15 2.80
CA ARG A 349 -27.11 -12.01 2.40
C ARG A 349 -27.48 -11.13 3.59
N GLU A 350 -27.64 -11.71 4.78
CA GLU A 350 -28.00 -11.04 6.02
C GLU A 350 -26.83 -10.17 6.52
N THR A 351 -25.60 -10.69 6.49
CA THR A 351 -24.41 -9.95 6.94
C THR A 351 -24.06 -8.79 6.00
N VAL A 352 -24.28 -8.95 4.69
CA VAL A 352 -24.17 -7.86 3.71
C VAL A 352 -25.16 -6.74 4.05
N ARG A 353 -26.42 -7.09 4.31
CA ARG A 353 -27.46 -6.11 4.68
C ARG A 353 -27.16 -5.43 6.02
N GLU A 354 -26.63 -6.16 6.99
CA GLU A 354 -26.19 -5.62 8.29
C GLU A 354 -25.08 -4.59 8.12
N THR A 355 -24.04 -4.94 7.34
CA THR A 355 -22.92 -4.05 7.05
C THR A 355 -23.36 -2.80 6.28
N LEU A 356 -24.25 -2.96 5.29
CA LEU A 356 -24.84 -1.82 4.60
C LEU A 356 -25.71 -0.97 5.53
N ARG A 357 -26.46 -1.57 6.46
CA ARG A 357 -27.24 -0.82 7.47
C ARG A 357 -26.33 -0.02 8.39
N PHE A 358 -25.21 -0.60 8.82
CA PHE A 358 -24.18 0.13 9.55
C PHE A 358 -23.69 1.33 8.74
N ALA A 359 -23.26 1.11 7.48
CA ALA A 359 -22.76 2.19 6.64
C ALA A 359 -23.78 3.34 6.47
N LYS A 360 -25.06 3.00 6.27
CA LYS A 360 -26.14 3.98 6.06
C LYS A 360 -26.50 4.78 7.32
N THR A 361 -26.45 4.16 8.50
CA THR A 361 -26.94 4.75 9.75
C THR A 361 -25.82 5.32 10.62
N GLN A 362 -24.60 4.79 10.48
CA GLN A 362 -23.47 5.12 11.35
C GLN A 362 -22.55 6.20 10.80
N LEU A 363 -22.35 6.24 9.49
CA LEU A 363 -21.35 7.12 8.88
C LEU A 363 -21.86 8.55 8.75
N ARG A 364 -20.96 9.52 8.92
CA ARG A 364 -21.32 10.93 8.73
C ARG A 364 -21.36 11.27 7.25
N SER A 365 -22.07 12.34 6.94
CA SER A 365 -22.17 12.83 5.57
C SER A 365 -20.88 13.42 4.99
N GLY A 366 -19.89 13.72 5.84
CA GLY A 366 -18.53 14.14 5.48
C GLY A 366 -17.50 13.01 5.46
N ASP A 367 -17.91 11.79 5.83
CA ASP A 367 -17.11 10.58 5.71
C ASP A 367 -17.35 9.94 4.34
N ILE A 368 -16.43 9.06 3.93
CA ILE A 368 -16.57 8.25 2.72
C ILE A 368 -16.64 6.77 3.08
N ALA A 369 -17.50 6.01 2.41
CA ALA A 369 -17.53 4.55 2.52
C ALA A 369 -16.96 3.97 1.23
N PHE A 370 -15.95 3.12 1.35
CA PHE A 370 -15.27 2.48 0.24
C PHE A 370 -15.61 1.00 0.23
N PHE A 371 -16.26 0.52 -0.83
CA PHE A 371 -16.77 -0.84 -0.94
C PHE A 371 -15.96 -1.64 -1.95
N ASN A 372 -15.32 -2.70 -1.48
CA ASN A 372 -14.71 -3.74 -2.32
C ASN A 372 -15.54 -5.01 -2.30
N THR A 373 -15.42 -5.83 -3.33
CA THR A 373 -16.07 -7.13 -3.41
C THR A 373 -15.07 -8.19 -3.83
N GLY A 374 -15.09 -9.32 -3.12
CA GLY A 374 -14.12 -10.39 -3.30
C GLY A 374 -12.78 -10.09 -2.66
N ILE A 375 -12.04 -11.14 -2.34
CA ILE A 375 -10.76 -11.05 -1.65
C ILE A 375 -9.70 -11.74 -2.47
N ARG A 376 -8.63 -11.03 -2.83
CA ARG A 376 -7.51 -11.61 -3.56
C ARG A 376 -6.85 -12.71 -2.74
N ILE A 377 -6.74 -13.92 -3.30
CA ILE A 377 -6.12 -15.08 -2.65
C ILE A 377 -4.63 -15.11 -2.99
N TYR A 378 -3.77 -14.96 -1.98
CA TYR A 378 -2.32 -15.10 -2.15
C TYR A 378 -1.81 -16.43 -1.59
N PRO A 379 -0.79 -17.06 -2.22
CA PRO A 379 -0.19 -18.27 -1.68
C PRO A 379 0.36 -18.08 -0.25
N GLY A 380 0.21 -19.10 0.59
CA GLY A 380 0.67 -19.12 1.97
C GLY A 380 -0.23 -18.36 2.97
N THR A 381 -1.32 -17.74 2.50
CA THR A 381 -2.30 -17.10 3.38
C THR A 381 -3.30 -18.11 3.94
N GLU A 382 -3.90 -17.82 5.09
CA GLU A 382 -4.95 -18.69 5.63
C GLU A 382 -6.20 -18.71 4.72
N LEU A 383 -6.46 -17.62 4.01
CA LEU A 383 -7.53 -17.56 3.00
C LEU A 383 -7.32 -18.59 1.88
N GLU A 384 -6.07 -18.85 1.46
CA GLU A 384 -5.77 -19.92 0.51
C GLU A 384 -6.25 -21.28 1.06
N THR A 385 -5.90 -21.59 2.31
CA THR A 385 -6.31 -22.83 2.98
C THR A 385 -7.84 -22.94 3.03
N ILE A 386 -8.53 -21.87 3.43
CA ILE A 386 -10.00 -21.81 3.47
C ILE A 386 -10.58 -22.05 2.07
N ALA A 387 -10.07 -21.37 1.05
CA ALA A 387 -10.55 -21.49 -0.32
C ALA A 387 -10.35 -22.90 -0.90
N ARG A 388 -9.24 -23.57 -0.56
CA ARG A 388 -8.99 -24.98 -0.96
C ARG A 388 -9.93 -25.95 -0.26
N GLN A 389 -10.12 -25.79 1.05
CA GLN A 389 -11.03 -26.64 1.84
C GLN A 389 -12.48 -26.52 1.34
N GLN A 390 -12.90 -25.32 0.96
CA GLN A 390 -14.21 -25.04 0.37
C GLN A 390 -14.30 -25.40 -1.13
N ARG A 391 -13.22 -25.92 -1.74
CA ARG A 391 -13.13 -26.26 -3.16
C ARG A 391 -13.40 -25.08 -4.12
N ILE A 392 -13.16 -23.85 -3.65
CA ILE A 392 -13.22 -22.62 -4.45
C ILE A 392 -11.91 -22.42 -5.24
N LEU A 393 -10.79 -22.89 -4.68
CA LEU A 393 -9.47 -22.78 -5.30
C LEU A 393 -8.92 -24.15 -5.71
N SER A 394 -8.71 -24.34 -7.01
CA SER A 394 -8.04 -25.52 -7.60
C SER A 394 -6.64 -25.23 -8.14
N ARG A 395 -6.30 -23.95 -8.40
CA ARG A 395 -5.02 -23.53 -8.98
C ARG A 395 -3.84 -23.80 -8.05
N SER A 396 -2.68 -24.10 -8.62
CA SER A 396 -1.41 -24.18 -7.90
C SER A 396 -0.88 -22.79 -7.49
N PRO A 397 0.02 -22.68 -6.50
CA PRO A 397 0.67 -21.41 -6.15
C PRO A 397 1.29 -20.63 -7.31
N ALA A 398 1.93 -21.32 -8.25
CA ALA A 398 2.56 -20.68 -9.40
C ALA A 398 1.53 -20.02 -10.35
N GLU A 399 0.36 -20.64 -10.52
CA GLU A 399 -0.72 -20.11 -11.34
C GLU A 399 -1.42 -18.89 -10.69
N MET A 400 -1.24 -18.70 -9.38
CA MET A 400 -1.81 -17.56 -8.64
C MET A 400 -1.06 -16.23 -8.87
N LEU A 401 -0.05 -16.19 -9.74
CA LEU A 401 0.41 -14.93 -10.36
C LEU A 401 -0.74 -14.24 -11.12
N ALA A 402 -1.63 -15.03 -11.73
CA ALA A 402 -2.87 -14.52 -12.27
C ALA A 402 -3.85 -14.18 -11.14
N PRO A 403 -4.53 -13.02 -11.19
CA PRO A 403 -5.50 -12.62 -10.17
C PRO A 403 -6.54 -13.72 -9.91
N THR A 404 -6.62 -14.16 -8.66
CA THR A 404 -7.50 -15.23 -8.19
C THR A 404 -8.17 -14.77 -6.90
N PHE A 405 -9.49 -14.85 -6.83
CA PHE A 405 -10.29 -14.22 -5.78
C PHE A 405 -11.17 -15.23 -5.06
N TYR A 406 -11.36 -14.99 -3.77
CA TYR A 406 -12.36 -15.62 -2.92
C TYR A 406 -13.63 -14.79 -2.95
N LEU A 407 -14.76 -15.46 -3.10
CA LEU A 407 -16.07 -14.90 -2.81
C LEU A 407 -16.85 -15.98 -2.06
N SER A 408 -17.50 -15.61 -0.96
CA SER A 408 -18.31 -16.53 -0.17
C SER A 408 -19.36 -17.22 -1.07
N PRO A 409 -19.50 -18.55 -0.99
CA PRO A 409 -20.46 -19.29 -1.80
C PRO A 409 -21.92 -19.01 -1.41
N GLU A 410 -22.15 -18.38 -0.25
CA GLU A 410 -23.49 -18.04 0.25
C GLU A 410 -24.03 -16.72 -0.34
N VAL A 411 -23.23 -16.00 -1.14
CA VAL A 411 -23.63 -14.75 -1.81
C VAL A 411 -23.37 -14.82 -3.30
N GLU A 412 -24.38 -14.48 -4.10
CA GLU A 412 -24.25 -14.41 -5.55
C GLU A 412 -23.53 -13.11 -5.97
N PRO A 413 -22.50 -13.18 -6.84
CA PRO A 413 -21.77 -11.99 -7.30
C PRO A 413 -22.67 -10.92 -7.92
N GLY A 414 -23.66 -11.34 -8.72
CA GLY A 414 -24.61 -10.41 -9.34
C GLY A 414 -25.57 -9.75 -8.34
N TRP A 415 -25.91 -10.45 -7.26
CA TRP A 415 -26.77 -9.89 -6.21
C TRP A 415 -26.03 -8.84 -5.38
N ILE A 416 -24.81 -9.13 -4.94
CA ILE A 416 -24.03 -8.19 -4.13
C ILE A 416 -23.70 -6.92 -4.91
N ALA A 417 -23.33 -7.03 -6.19
CA ALA A 417 -23.10 -5.88 -7.05
C ALA A 417 -24.34 -4.97 -7.18
N ARG A 418 -25.54 -5.57 -7.27
CA ARG A 418 -26.81 -4.80 -7.29
C ARG A 418 -27.08 -4.09 -5.98
N GLU A 419 -26.88 -4.75 -4.84
CA GLU A 419 -27.08 -4.13 -3.52
C GLU A 419 -26.13 -2.95 -3.29
N LEU A 420 -24.85 -3.11 -3.66
CA LEU A 420 -23.86 -2.03 -3.57
C LEU A 420 -24.21 -0.88 -4.52
N LYS A 421 -24.58 -1.15 -5.78
CA LYS A 421 -25.02 -0.13 -6.74
C LYS A 421 -26.24 0.65 -6.22
N GLN A 422 -27.23 -0.04 -5.65
CA GLN A 422 -28.40 0.61 -5.03
C GLN A 422 -28.01 1.50 -3.84
N ALA A 423 -27.14 1.01 -2.96
CA ALA A 423 -26.67 1.79 -1.82
C ALA A 423 -25.91 3.05 -2.28
N MET A 424 -25.03 2.91 -3.28
CA MET A 424 -24.29 4.02 -3.88
C MET A 424 -25.19 5.02 -4.61
N ALA A 425 -26.27 4.57 -5.24
CA ALA A 425 -27.25 5.44 -5.90
C ALA A 425 -28.04 6.30 -4.90
N ILE A 426 -28.17 5.87 -3.65
CA ILE A 426 -28.84 6.63 -2.59
C ILE A 426 -27.83 7.52 -1.84
N HIS A 427 -26.65 6.98 -1.54
CA HIS A 427 -25.63 7.62 -0.72
C HIS A 427 -24.42 8.01 -1.56
N MET A 428 -24.36 9.29 -1.94
CA MET A 428 -23.31 9.83 -2.83
C MET A 428 -21.90 9.83 -2.22
N ASN A 429 -21.76 9.57 -0.92
CA ASN A 429 -20.49 9.35 -0.24
C ASN A 429 -20.09 7.87 -0.15
N PHE A 430 -20.82 6.94 -0.79
CA PHE A 430 -20.45 5.53 -0.92
C PHE A 430 -19.85 5.30 -2.30
N ILE A 431 -18.66 4.73 -2.36
CA ILE A 431 -17.91 4.53 -3.61
C ILE A 431 -17.29 3.14 -3.65
N ASP A 432 -16.93 2.72 -4.86
CA ASP A 432 -16.19 1.50 -5.16
C ASP A 432 -14.93 1.82 -6.00
N MET A 433 -14.18 0.79 -6.39
CA MET A 433 -13.01 0.95 -7.27
C MET A 433 -13.36 1.60 -8.61
N ASN A 434 -14.51 1.27 -9.20
CA ASN A 434 -14.97 1.86 -10.46
C ASN A 434 -15.16 3.38 -10.34
N SER A 435 -15.75 3.81 -9.22
CA SER A 435 -15.96 5.21 -8.91
C SER A 435 -14.64 5.97 -8.76
N LEU A 436 -13.59 5.34 -8.21
CA LEU A 436 -12.25 5.94 -8.11
C LEU A 436 -11.51 6.00 -9.45
N GLY A 437 -11.81 5.07 -10.36
CA GLY A 437 -11.21 5.01 -11.70
C GLY A 437 -11.75 6.02 -12.71
N LEU A 438 -12.70 6.90 -12.32
CA LEU A 438 -13.27 7.88 -13.23
C LEU A 438 -12.18 8.84 -13.76
N PRO A 439 -11.94 8.90 -15.08
CA PRO A 439 -10.76 9.54 -15.67
C PRO A 439 -10.69 11.06 -15.43
N PHE A 440 -11.81 11.69 -15.07
CA PHE A 440 -11.90 13.11 -14.78
C PHE A 440 -11.75 13.45 -13.28
N LEU A 441 -11.82 12.48 -12.36
CA LEU A 441 -11.65 12.75 -10.92
C LEU A 441 -10.31 13.45 -10.61
N PRO A 442 -9.16 13.01 -11.15
CA PRO A 442 -7.89 13.72 -10.94
C PRO A 442 -7.90 15.16 -11.46
N ARG A 443 -8.71 15.47 -12.49
CA ARG A 443 -8.88 16.86 -12.98
C ARG A 443 -9.76 17.67 -12.03
N LEU A 444 -10.85 17.11 -11.55
CA LEU A 444 -11.74 17.77 -10.58
C LEU A 444 -11.03 18.05 -9.26
N HIS A 445 -10.23 17.10 -8.78
CA HIS A 445 -9.43 17.26 -7.57
C HIS A 445 -8.38 18.38 -7.72
N ARG A 446 -7.73 18.48 -8.89
CA ARG A 446 -6.83 19.59 -9.23
C ARG A 446 -7.53 20.95 -9.28
N ILE A 447 -8.71 21.02 -9.91
CA ILE A 447 -9.51 22.24 -9.95
C ILE A 447 -9.92 22.63 -8.52
N GLY A 448 -10.42 21.67 -7.75
CA GLY A 448 -10.79 21.85 -6.35
C GLY A 448 -9.65 22.46 -5.53
N ALA A 449 -8.44 21.92 -5.61
CA ALA A 449 -7.30 22.47 -4.89
C ALA A 449 -6.91 23.88 -5.36
N ARG A 450 -7.00 24.19 -6.66
CA ARG A 450 -6.81 25.57 -7.16
C ARG A 450 -7.87 26.53 -6.62
N LEU A 451 -9.09 26.03 -6.39
CA LEU A 451 -10.18 26.78 -5.76
C LEU A 451 -10.09 26.78 -4.21
N GLY A 452 -8.99 26.30 -3.63
CA GLY A 452 -8.75 26.35 -2.18
C GLY A 452 -9.37 25.20 -1.39
N LEU A 453 -9.89 24.15 -2.04
CA LEU A 453 -10.37 22.96 -1.34
C LEU A 453 -9.23 22.26 -0.62
N ARG A 454 -9.36 22.14 0.71
CA ARG A 454 -8.36 21.48 1.56
C ARG A 454 -8.44 19.95 1.43
N PRO A 455 -7.31 19.24 1.33
CA PRO A 455 -7.24 17.79 1.46
C PRO A 455 -7.81 17.27 2.80
N PRO A 456 -8.15 15.98 2.89
CA PRO A 456 -8.16 15.01 1.80
C PRO A 456 -9.32 15.28 0.83
N LEU A 457 -9.03 15.21 -0.48
CA LEU A 457 -9.99 15.65 -1.50
C LEU A 457 -11.17 14.69 -1.67
N TRP A 458 -11.01 13.43 -1.27
CA TRP A 458 -12.11 12.46 -1.26
C TRP A 458 -13.27 12.89 -0.34
N ARG A 459 -13.07 13.83 0.59
CA ARG A 459 -14.17 14.39 1.40
C ARG A 459 -15.18 15.17 0.57
N TYR A 460 -14.82 15.60 -0.63
CA TYR A 460 -15.71 16.31 -1.55
C TYR A 460 -16.37 15.39 -2.59
N THR A 461 -16.05 14.10 -2.60
CA THR A 461 -16.58 13.13 -3.58
C THR A 461 -18.10 13.14 -3.64
N ARG A 462 -18.77 13.33 -2.50
CA ARG A 462 -20.23 13.49 -2.44
C ARG A 462 -20.75 14.62 -3.32
N PHE A 463 -20.12 15.80 -3.25
CA PHE A 463 -20.55 16.97 -4.02
C PHE A 463 -20.23 16.80 -5.51
N ILE A 464 -19.06 16.22 -5.81
CA ILE A 464 -18.66 15.88 -7.17
C ILE A 464 -19.67 14.93 -7.81
N ARG A 465 -20.00 13.80 -7.15
CA ARG A 465 -20.96 12.81 -7.68
C ARG A 465 -22.37 13.36 -7.81
N ARG A 466 -22.83 14.21 -6.89
CA ARG A 466 -24.10 14.92 -7.03
C ARG A 466 -24.14 15.78 -8.31
N GLY A 467 -23.08 16.54 -8.56
CA GLY A 467 -22.98 17.37 -9.76
C GLY A 467 -22.98 16.54 -11.06
N LEU A 468 -22.22 15.45 -11.10
CA LEU A 468 -22.16 14.55 -12.25
C LEU A 468 -23.50 13.87 -12.53
N ARG A 469 -24.22 13.45 -11.48
CA ARG A 469 -25.55 12.87 -11.61
C ARG A 469 -26.58 13.88 -12.12
N MET A 470 -26.51 15.13 -11.66
CA MET A 470 -27.34 16.22 -12.20
C MET A 470 -27.04 16.48 -13.68
N ALA A 471 -25.82 16.20 -14.14
CA ALA A 471 -25.42 16.26 -15.55
C ALA A 471 -25.76 14.99 -16.35
N GLY A 472 -26.53 14.05 -15.78
CA GLY A 472 -27.01 12.85 -16.48
C GLY A 472 -26.00 11.69 -16.54
N MET A 473 -24.90 11.75 -15.80
CA MET A 473 -23.92 10.65 -15.74
C MET A 473 -24.38 9.56 -14.77
N ASP A 474 -24.22 8.28 -15.15
CA ASP A 474 -24.41 7.13 -14.24
C ASP A 474 -23.16 7.03 -13.33
N VAL A 475 -23.22 7.72 -12.19
CA VAL A 475 -22.14 7.82 -11.19
C VAL A 475 -22.55 7.43 -9.80
#